data_AF-A0A2V5UWQ5-F1
#
_entry.id   AF-A0A2V5UWQ5-F1
#
_cell.length_a   1.000
_cell.length_b   1.000
_cell.length_c   1.000
_cell.angle_alpha   90.00
_cell.angle_beta   90.00
_cell.angle_gamma   90.00
#
_symmetry.space_group_name_H-M   'P 1'
#
loop_
_entity.id
_entity.type
_entity.pdbx_description
1 polymer ?
#
loop_
_entity_poly.entity_id
_entity_poly.type
_entity_poly.pdbx_seq_one_letter_code
_entity_poly.pdbx_strand_id
1 'polypeptide(L)'
;MIIRVRSVVTMDGPPIENGAIAVSGNRIIDVGKFPEISARHSGHTLVDLGEQALLPGLINAHCHLDYTCLRGKIPPQKSFADWIRSINAEKARLSAQDYLASITEGFAEAKRFGTTTIANLTAFPELIARIDPPIRAWWFAELIDVRSPERANELVDLAVDSLKPAANWGLAPHAPFTASKDLYRRCEEGARRENVLLTTHL
;
A
#
# COMPACT_ATOMS: atom_id res chain seq x y z
N MET A 1 -19.76 15.96 -11.55
CA MET A 1 -20.93 15.25 -11.00
C MET A 1 -21.13 15.60 -9.54
N ILE A 2 -22.33 15.41 -9.00
CA ILE A 2 -22.65 15.44 -7.58
C ILE A 2 -22.98 14.00 -7.15
N ILE A 3 -22.41 13.54 -6.05
CA ILE A 3 -22.75 12.25 -5.44
C ILE A 3 -23.46 12.54 -4.12
N ARG A 4 -24.72 12.14 -4.01
CA ARG A 4 -25.55 12.27 -2.79
C ARG A 4 -25.65 10.91 -2.10
N VAL A 5 -25.53 10.93 -0.78
CA VAL A 5 -25.62 9.76 0.10
C VAL A 5 -26.37 10.11 1.38
N ARG A 6 -26.73 9.11 2.18
CA ARG A 6 -27.32 9.34 3.51
C ARG A 6 -26.35 10.05 4.44
N SER A 7 -25.09 9.61 4.49
CA SER A 7 -24.10 10.19 5.41
C SER A 7 -22.73 10.30 4.75
N VAL A 8 -22.14 11.50 4.76
CA VAL A 8 -20.74 11.72 4.34
C VAL A 8 -19.87 11.82 5.58
N VAL A 9 -18.89 10.93 5.71
CA VAL A 9 -17.91 10.90 6.80
C VAL A 9 -16.59 11.49 6.29
N THR A 10 -16.25 12.69 6.72
CA THR A 10 -15.09 13.45 6.20
C THR A 10 -13.77 13.13 6.91
N MET A 11 -13.85 12.48 8.08
CA MET A 11 -12.72 12.13 8.97
C MET A 11 -12.08 13.33 9.72
N ASP A 12 -12.56 14.55 9.52
CA ASP A 12 -12.10 15.78 10.18
C ASP A 12 -13.23 16.55 10.92
N GLY A 13 -14.39 15.91 11.10
CA GLY A 13 -15.57 16.46 11.74
C GLY A 13 -16.69 15.43 11.92
N PRO A 14 -17.85 15.84 12.45
CA PRO A 14 -19.01 14.96 12.55
C PRO A 14 -19.55 14.58 11.16
N PRO A 15 -20.17 13.39 10.99
CA PRO A 15 -20.80 12.99 9.74
C PRO A 15 -21.87 13.99 9.28
N ILE A 16 -21.95 14.21 7.96
CA ILE A 16 -22.92 15.10 7.33
C ILE A 16 -24.11 14.26 6.86
N GLU A 17 -25.21 14.33 7.60
CA GLU A 17 -26.47 13.70 7.21
C GLU A 17 -27.11 14.37 5.99
N ASN A 18 -27.72 13.56 5.12
CA ASN A 18 -28.14 13.93 3.77
C ASN A 18 -27.01 14.69 3.01
N GLY A 19 -25.80 14.14 3.10
CA GLY A 19 -24.59 14.76 2.57
C GLY A 19 -24.39 14.52 1.07
N ALA A 20 -23.57 15.36 0.46
CA ALA A 20 -23.13 15.20 -0.90
C ALA A 20 -21.70 15.71 -1.10
N ILE A 21 -21.05 15.18 -2.13
CA ILE A 21 -19.79 15.71 -2.66
C ILE A 21 -19.97 16.16 -4.10
N ALA A 22 -19.32 17.25 -4.48
CA ALA A 22 -19.16 17.65 -5.88
C ALA A 22 -17.78 17.22 -6.37
N VAL A 23 -17.74 16.57 -7.54
CA VAL A 23 -16.53 16.03 -8.15
C VAL A 23 -16.36 16.59 -9.56
N SER A 24 -15.15 17.11 -9.85
CA SER A 24 -14.73 17.54 -11.17
C SER A 24 -13.41 16.85 -11.54
N GLY A 25 -13.40 16.13 -12.66
CA GLY A 25 -12.29 15.26 -13.04
C GLY A 25 -11.98 14.24 -11.95
N ASN A 26 -10.75 14.28 -11.42
CA ASN A 26 -10.25 13.41 -10.35
C ASN A 26 -10.19 14.09 -8.97
N ARG A 27 -10.91 15.21 -8.78
CA ARG A 27 -10.88 15.99 -7.54
C ARG A 27 -12.28 16.21 -6.98
N ILE A 28 -12.37 16.10 -5.66
CA ILE A 28 -13.50 16.60 -4.89
C ILE A 28 -13.33 18.13 -4.80
N ILE A 29 -14.34 18.88 -5.22
CA ILE A 29 -14.31 20.35 -5.27
C ILE A 29 -15.21 21.01 -4.21
N ASP A 30 -16.14 20.26 -3.62
CA ASP A 30 -17.02 20.75 -2.55
C ASP A 30 -17.61 19.55 -1.79
N VAL A 31 -17.90 19.74 -0.50
CA VAL A 31 -18.47 18.73 0.42
C VAL A 31 -19.44 19.44 1.36
N GLY A 32 -20.63 18.89 1.55
CA GLY A 32 -21.62 19.54 2.41
C GLY A 32 -22.97 18.84 2.40
N LYS A 33 -23.99 19.54 2.91
CA LYS A 33 -25.38 19.06 2.83
C LYS A 33 -25.86 19.11 1.38
N PHE A 34 -26.61 18.10 0.96
CA PHE A 34 -27.07 17.97 -0.42
C PHE A 34 -27.78 19.23 -0.97
N PRO A 35 -28.73 19.89 -0.26
CA PRO A 35 -29.40 21.08 -0.79
C PRO A 35 -28.42 22.22 -1.14
N GLU A 36 -27.38 22.39 -0.33
CA GLU A 36 -26.38 23.44 -0.51
C GLU A 36 -25.45 23.11 -1.69
N ILE A 37 -24.99 21.86 -1.78
CA ILE A 37 -24.12 21.38 -2.86
C ILE A 37 -24.86 21.42 -4.20
N SER A 38 -26.13 20.98 -4.23
CA SER A 38 -26.98 20.99 -5.43
C SER A 38 -27.22 22.41 -5.95
N ALA A 39 -27.44 23.37 -5.05
CA ALA A 39 -27.61 24.77 -5.42
C ALA A 39 -26.32 25.39 -6.00
N ARG A 40 -25.17 25.17 -5.34
CA ARG A 40 -23.87 25.74 -5.77
C ARG A 40 -23.34 25.13 -7.07
N HIS A 41 -23.59 23.85 -7.30
CA HIS A 41 -23.07 23.09 -8.46
C HIS A 41 -24.18 22.70 -9.45
N SER A 42 -25.16 23.59 -9.63
CA SER A 42 -26.27 23.37 -10.58
C SER A 42 -25.75 23.02 -11.99
N GLY A 43 -26.43 22.09 -12.66
CA GLY A 43 -26.02 21.56 -13.96
C GLY A 43 -25.03 20.39 -13.93
N HIS A 44 -24.46 20.04 -12.77
CA HIS A 44 -23.71 18.79 -12.63
C HIS A 44 -24.66 17.58 -12.60
N THR A 45 -24.29 16.48 -13.26
CA THR A 45 -25.02 15.21 -13.17
C THR A 45 -25.09 14.73 -11.71
N LEU A 46 -26.30 14.42 -11.25
CA LEU A 46 -26.55 13.86 -9.92
C LEU A 46 -26.49 12.33 -9.95
N VAL A 47 -25.74 11.75 -9.01
CA VAL A 47 -25.72 10.33 -8.68
C VAL A 47 -26.18 10.19 -7.23
N ASP A 48 -27.38 9.67 -7.01
CA ASP A 48 -27.91 9.39 -5.68
C ASP A 48 -27.68 7.92 -5.34
N LEU A 49 -26.90 7.65 -4.29
CA LEU A 49 -26.61 6.29 -3.82
C LEU A 49 -27.53 5.84 -2.66
N GLY A 50 -28.49 6.68 -2.27
CA GLY A 50 -29.48 6.37 -1.23
C GLY A 50 -28.87 6.17 0.16
N GLU A 51 -29.25 5.08 0.82
CA GLU A 51 -28.93 4.77 2.21
C GLU A 51 -27.50 4.23 2.42
N GLN A 52 -26.51 4.89 1.81
CA GLN A 52 -25.09 4.56 1.93
C GLN A 52 -24.33 5.58 2.77
N ALA A 53 -23.21 5.13 3.33
CA ALA A 53 -22.19 6.01 3.88
C ALA A 53 -21.06 6.21 2.84
N LEU A 54 -20.64 7.45 2.65
CA LEU A 54 -19.47 7.79 1.83
C LEU A 54 -18.34 8.25 2.74
N LEU A 55 -17.17 7.64 2.56
CA LEU A 55 -15.96 7.96 3.30
C LEU A 55 -14.76 7.98 2.35
N PRO A 56 -13.63 8.60 2.75
CA PRO A 56 -12.36 8.39 2.06
C PRO A 56 -12.07 6.90 1.92
N GLY A 57 -11.51 6.51 0.77
CA GLY A 57 -11.09 5.13 0.57
C GLY A 57 -10.01 4.74 1.59
N LEU A 58 -10.03 3.48 2.01
CA LEU A 58 -9.16 3.01 3.07
C LEU A 58 -7.69 3.01 2.61
N ILE A 59 -6.80 3.32 3.55
CA ILE A 59 -5.35 3.26 3.35
C ILE A 59 -4.82 2.06 4.12
N ASN A 60 -4.35 1.04 3.41
CA ASN A 60 -3.59 -0.03 4.02
C ASN A 60 -2.12 0.41 4.09
N ALA A 61 -1.70 0.88 5.27
CA ALA A 61 -0.39 1.47 5.48
C ALA A 61 0.76 0.46 5.58
N HIS A 62 0.46 -0.85 5.57
CA HIS A 62 1.49 -1.89 5.61
C HIS A 62 0.92 -3.25 5.16
N CYS A 63 1.47 -3.83 4.10
CA CYS A 63 1.19 -5.21 3.72
C CYS A 63 2.32 -5.87 2.91
N HIS A 64 2.15 -7.17 2.69
CA HIS A 64 2.98 -7.99 1.80
C HIS A 64 2.08 -8.77 0.82
N LEU A 65 1.66 -8.12 -0.27
CA LEU A 65 0.85 -8.73 -1.33
C LEU A 65 1.62 -9.86 -2.05
N ASP A 66 2.95 -9.85 -1.97
CA ASP A 66 3.86 -10.92 -2.36
C ASP A 66 3.44 -12.29 -1.81
N TYR A 67 2.74 -12.30 -0.67
CA TYR A 67 2.38 -13.51 0.06
C TYR A 67 0.87 -13.79 0.10
N THR A 68 0.04 -13.07 -0.66
CA THR A 68 -1.40 -13.36 -0.80
C THR A 68 -1.67 -14.83 -1.17
N CYS A 69 -0.88 -15.40 -2.09
CA CYS A 69 -0.98 -16.80 -2.51
C CYS A 69 -0.63 -17.83 -1.41
N LEU A 70 -0.13 -17.38 -0.26
CA LEU A 70 0.16 -18.21 0.91
C LEU A 70 -1.00 -18.25 1.92
N ARG A 71 -2.11 -17.54 1.66
CA ARG A 71 -3.31 -17.56 2.50
C ARG A 71 -3.74 -19.00 2.80
N GLY A 72 -3.76 -19.35 4.09
CA GLY A 72 -4.18 -20.67 4.57
C GLY A 72 -3.19 -21.82 4.36
N LYS A 73 -2.00 -21.58 3.78
CA LYS A 73 -0.99 -22.64 3.55
C LYS A 73 -0.17 -22.99 4.80
N ILE A 74 0.04 -22.02 5.68
CA ILE A 74 0.84 -22.21 6.90
C ILE A 74 -0.12 -22.37 8.08
N PRO A 75 -0.20 -23.55 8.72
CA PRO A 75 -1.04 -23.73 9.90
C PRO A 75 -0.49 -22.91 11.08
N PRO A 76 -1.32 -22.63 12.10
CA PRO A 76 -0.88 -21.95 13.31
C PRO A 76 0.37 -22.60 13.92
N GLN A 77 1.38 -21.79 14.23
CA GLN A 77 2.66 -22.25 14.77
C GLN A 77 2.77 -21.94 16.27
N LYS A 78 3.66 -22.65 16.96
CA LYS A 78 3.90 -22.47 18.41
C LYS A 78 4.64 -21.16 18.72
N SER A 79 5.42 -20.64 17.79
CA SER A 79 6.18 -19.41 17.95
C SER A 79 6.29 -18.63 16.63
N PHE A 80 6.60 -17.34 16.72
CA PHE A 80 6.86 -16.52 15.54
C PHE A 80 8.09 -17.01 14.75
N ALA A 81 9.14 -17.49 15.45
CA ALA A 81 10.31 -18.07 14.79
C ALA A 81 9.97 -19.34 13.99
N ASP A 82 9.07 -20.18 14.50
CA ASP A 82 8.55 -21.34 13.77
C ASP A 82 7.76 -20.90 12.53
N TRP A 83 6.93 -19.87 12.67
CA TRP A 83 6.22 -19.27 11.53
C TRP A 83 7.16 -18.71 10.48
N ILE A 84 8.22 -17.99 10.87
CA ILE A 84 9.26 -17.49 9.95
C ILE A 84 9.95 -18.64 9.21
N ARG A 85 10.25 -19.76 9.89
CA ARG A 85 10.81 -20.95 9.23
C ARG A 85 9.85 -21.53 8.21
N SER A 86 8.57 -21.66 8.55
CA SER A 86 7.54 -22.18 7.66
C SER A 86 7.30 -21.28 6.44
N ILE A 87 7.20 -19.97 6.62
CA ILE A 87 7.01 -19.05 5.49
C ILE A 87 8.22 -19.02 4.56
N ASN A 88 9.45 -19.10 5.10
CA ASN A 88 10.64 -19.19 4.26
C ASN A 88 10.67 -20.48 3.44
N ALA A 89 10.19 -21.60 3.99
CA ALA A 89 10.09 -22.86 3.25
C ALA A 89 9.04 -22.79 2.11
N GLU A 90 7.91 -22.11 2.33
CA GLU A 90 6.91 -21.89 1.28
C GLU A 90 7.42 -20.91 0.21
N LYS A 91 8.03 -19.79 0.62
CA LYS A 91 8.63 -18.79 -0.28
C LYS A 91 9.66 -19.41 -1.22
N ALA A 92 10.50 -20.32 -0.73
CA ALA A 92 11.52 -21.00 -1.54
C ALA A 92 10.97 -21.84 -2.71
N ARG A 93 9.65 -22.12 -2.72
CA ARG A 93 8.96 -22.85 -3.80
C ARG A 93 8.33 -21.93 -4.84
N LEU A 94 8.27 -20.62 -4.58
CA LEU A 94 7.60 -19.67 -5.45
C LEU A 94 8.55 -19.17 -6.55
N SER A 95 8.02 -19.06 -7.76
CA SER A 95 8.69 -18.41 -8.88
C SER A 95 8.36 -16.90 -8.93
N ALA A 96 9.09 -16.15 -9.74
CA ALA A 96 8.76 -14.75 -10.02
C ALA A 96 7.33 -14.58 -10.57
N GLN A 97 6.83 -15.55 -11.34
CA GLN A 97 5.47 -15.51 -11.88
C GLN A 97 4.42 -15.70 -10.78
N ASP A 98 4.70 -16.54 -9.78
CA ASP A 98 3.80 -16.75 -8.64
C ASP A 98 3.69 -15.47 -7.79
N TYR A 99 4.81 -14.76 -7.58
CA TYR A 99 4.79 -13.47 -6.87
C TYR A 99 3.95 -12.42 -7.60
N LEU A 100 4.10 -12.30 -8.92
CA LEU A 100 3.29 -11.38 -9.72
C LEU A 100 1.79 -11.71 -9.68
N ALA A 101 1.44 -12.99 -9.76
CA ALA A 101 0.06 -13.45 -9.62
C ALA A 101 -0.48 -13.17 -8.21
N SER A 102 0.32 -13.42 -7.17
CA SER A 102 -0.02 -13.14 -5.78
C SER A 102 -0.31 -11.66 -5.55
N ILE A 103 0.55 -10.78 -6.04
CA ILE A 103 0.39 -9.32 -5.92
C ILE A 103 -0.90 -8.86 -6.62
N THR A 104 -1.16 -9.40 -7.81
CA THR A 104 -2.38 -9.09 -8.58
C THR A 104 -3.64 -9.50 -7.83
N GLU A 105 -3.66 -10.71 -7.24
CA GLU A 105 -4.77 -11.19 -6.40
C GLU A 105 -4.96 -10.29 -5.18
N GLY A 106 -3.87 -9.91 -4.52
CA GLY A 106 -3.89 -9.06 -3.33
C GLY A 106 -4.47 -7.68 -3.60
N PHE A 107 -4.14 -7.06 -4.74
CA PHE A 107 -4.75 -5.80 -5.16
C PHE A 107 -6.25 -5.94 -5.45
N ALA A 108 -6.66 -7.03 -6.12
CA ALA A 108 -8.07 -7.28 -6.42
C ALA A 108 -8.90 -7.42 -5.13
N GLU A 109 -8.38 -8.14 -4.13
CA GLU A 109 -9.01 -8.26 -2.82
C GLU A 109 -9.08 -6.92 -2.09
N ALA A 110 -7.95 -6.19 -1.99
CA ALA A 110 -7.92 -4.91 -1.28
C ALA A 110 -8.92 -3.91 -1.87
N LYS A 111 -9.00 -3.82 -3.20
CA LYS A 111 -9.97 -2.98 -3.90
C LYS A 111 -11.41 -3.40 -3.60
N ARG A 112 -11.70 -4.71 -3.58
CA ARG A 112 -13.03 -5.25 -3.25
C ARG A 112 -13.50 -4.82 -1.85
N PHE A 113 -12.58 -4.65 -0.91
CA PHE A 113 -12.87 -4.23 0.47
C PHE A 113 -12.67 -2.71 0.70
N GLY A 114 -12.66 -1.90 -0.35
CA GLY A 114 -12.67 -0.44 -0.24
C GLY A 114 -11.30 0.20 0.04
N THR A 115 -10.20 -0.56 -0.07
CA THR A 115 -8.85 0.02 -0.05
C THR A 115 -8.56 0.71 -1.37
N THR A 116 -8.12 1.96 -1.30
CA THR A 116 -7.74 2.76 -2.47
C THR A 116 -6.27 3.16 -2.48
N THR A 117 -5.56 2.95 -1.37
CA THR A 117 -4.11 3.17 -1.25
C THR A 117 -3.46 2.05 -0.44
N ILE A 118 -2.32 1.54 -0.93
CA ILE A 118 -1.51 0.51 -0.27
C ILE A 118 -0.06 0.98 -0.14
N ALA A 119 0.56 0.69 1.00
CA ALA A 119 2.00 0.63 1.17
C ALA A 119 2.45 -0.84 1.26
N ASN A 120 3.03 -1.35 0.17
CA ASN A 120 3.46 -2.74 0.06
C ASN A 120 4.97 -2.86 0.24
N LEU A 121 5.39 -3.77 1.11
CA LEU A 121 6.78 -4.15 1.31
C LEU A 121 7.06 -5.40 0.48
N THR A 122 8.02 -5.33 -0.43
CA THR A 122 8.37 -6.43 -1.33
C THR A 122 9.82 -6.86 -1.13
N ALA A 123 10.04 -8.17 -1.12
CA ALA A 123 11.39 -8.75 -1.13
C ALA A 123 11.98 -8.84 -2.54
N PHE A 124 11.21 -8.48 -3.58
CA PHE A 124 11.55 -8.63 -5.00
C PHE A 124 11.32 -7.32 -5.76
N PRO A 125 12.04 -6.23 -5.40
CA PRO A 125 11.83 -4.90 -5.99
C PRO A 125 11.97 -4.89 -7.52
N GLU A 126 12.77 -5.78 -8.10
CA GLU A 126 12.97 -5.91 -9.54
C GLU A 126 11.71 -6.36 -10.31
N LEU A 127 10.74 -6.98 -9.63
CA LEU A 127 9.49 -7.41 -10.25
C LEU A 127 8.48 -6.27 -10.38
N ILE A 128 8.65 -5.17 -9.62
CA ILE A 128 7.67 -4.09 -9.52
C ILE A 128 7.47 -3.37 -10.86
N ALA A 129 8.53 -3.25 -11.69
CA ALA A 129 8.42 -2.67 -13.02
C ALA A 129 7.46 -3.44 -13.96
N ARG A 130 7.07 -4.67 -13.61
CA ARG A 130 6.15 -5.52 -14.38
C ARG A 130 4.69 -5.42 -13.89
N ILE A 131 4.41 -4.57 -12.90
CA ILE A 131 3.10 -4.44 -12.25
C ILE A 131 2.51 -3.08 -12.57
N ASP A 132 1.27 -3.07 -13.06
CA ASP A 132 0.44 -1.87 -13.13
C ASP A 132 -0.62 -1.91 -12.02
N PRO A 133 -0.44 -1.16 -10.91
CA PRO A 133 -1.30 -1.28 -9.74
C PRO A 133 -2.68 -0.65 -10.01
N PRO A 134 -3.80 -1.36 -9.75
CA PRO A 134 -5.15 -0.88 -10.06
C PRO A 134 -5.70 0.16 -9.05
N ILE A 135 -4.92 0.46 -8.01
CA ILE A 135 -5.17 1.46 -6.96
C ILE A 135 -3.82 2.11 -6.60
N ARG A 136 -3.83 3.21 -5.83
CA ARG A 136 -2.59 3.92 -5.47
C ARG A 136 -1.67 2.99 -4.68
N ALA A 137 -0.41 2.86 -5.10
CA ALA A 137 0.58 2.03 -4.42
C ALA A 137 1.84 2.83 -4.08
N TRP A 138 2.37 2.54 -2.89
CA TRP A 138 3.73 2.83 -2.46
C TRP A 138 4.48 1.51 -2.36
N TRP A 139 5.65 1.42 -2.99
CA TRP A 139 6.47 0.23 -2.99
C TRP A 139 7.71 0.42 -2.12
N PHE A 140 7.89 -0.44 -1.13
CA PHE A 140 9.05 -0.40 -0.26
C PHE A 140 9.90 -1.65 -0.49
N ALA A 141 11.18 -1.47 -0.82
CA ALA A 141 12.11 -2.59 -0.90
C ALA A 141 12.42 -3.09 0.51
N GLU A 142 11.98 -4.31 0.82
CA GLU A 142 12.31 -5.00 2.07
C GLU A 142 13.75 -5.51 2.03
N LEU A 143 14.58 -5.02 2.94
CA LEU A 143 16.02 -5.24 2.94
C LEU A 143 16.45 -5.98 4.21
N ILE A 144 17.15 -7.10 4.03
CA ILE A 144 17.67 -7.98 5.07
C ILE A 144 19.13 -8.30 4.74
N ASP A 145 20.04 -8.12 5.71
CA ASP A 145 21.47 -8.38 5.53
C ASP A 145 22.09 -9.19 6.68
N VAL A 146 21.30 -9.68 7.65
CA VAL A 146 21.83 -10.39 8.84
C VAL A 146 22.78 -11.56 8.53
N ARG A 147 22.72 -12.14 7.32
CA ARG A 147 23.62 -13.21 6.86
C ARG A 147 24.81 -12.73 6.04
N SER A 148 24.77 -11.50 5.54
CA SER A 148 25.76 -10.88 4.64
C SER A 148 25.81 -9.36 4.83
N PRO A 149 26.13 -8.86 6.04
CA PRO A 149 26.11 -7.42 6.34
C PRO A 149 27.10 -6.62 5.49
N GLU A 150 28.16 -7.24 5.00
CA GLU A 150 29.13 -6.65 4.08
C GLU A 150 28.52 -6.21 2.74
N ARG A 151 27.35 -6.74 2.38
CA ARG A 151 26.64 -6.43 1.12
C ARG A 151 25.60 -5.31 1.25
N ALA A 152 25.49 -4.65 2.40
CA ALA A 152 24.46 -3.64 2.64
C ALA A 152 24.41 -2.54 1.56
N ASN A 153 25.57 -2.06 1.08
CA ASN A 153 25.63 -1.06 0.00
C ASN A 153 25.01 -1.58 -1.29
N GLU A 154 25.44 -2.77 -1.74
CA GLU A 154 24.97 -3.40 -2.97
C GLU A 154 23.45 -3.63 -2.93
N LEU A 155 22.94 -4.11 -1.80
CA LEU A 155 21.50 -4.34 -1.60
C LEU A 155 20.68 -3.05 -1.73
N VAL A 156 21.16 -1.95 -1.12
CA VAL A 156 20.47 -0.65 -1.18
C VAL A 156 20.54 -0.07 -2.58
N ASP A 157 21.69 -0.09 -3.24
CA ASP A 157 21.85 0.45 -4.60
C ASP A 157 20.95 -0.30 -5.60
N LEU A 158 20.93 -1.64 -5.56
CA LEU A 158 20.04 -2.45 -6.40
C LEU A 158 18.55 -2.17 -6.16
N ALA A 159 18.16 -1.98 -4.89
CA ALA A 159 16.78 -1.67 -4.54
C ALA A 159 16.36 -0.28 -5.03
N VAL A 160 17.25 0.71 -4.92
CA VAL A 160 17.04 2.05 -5.46
C VAL A 160 16.87 1.96 -6.97
N ASP A 161 17.78 1.31 -7.70
CA ASP A 161 17.72 1.21 -9.16
C ASP A 161 16.43 0.51 -9.62
N SER A 162 15.99 -0.51 -8.89
CA SER A 162 14.78 -1.28 -9.22
C SER A 162 13.49 -0.48 -9.00
N LEU A 163 13.39 0.28 -7.91
CA LEU A 163 12.16 0.98 -7.52
C LEU A 163 12.08 2.43 -7.98
N LYS A 164 13.19 3.07 -8.32
CA LYS A 164 13.22 4.45 -8.80
C LYS A 164 12.27 4.75 -9.97
N PRO A 165 11.99 3.83 -10.90
CA PRO A 165 10.98 4.05 -11.94
C PRO A 165 9.53 4.10 -11.42
N ALA A 166 9.23 3.56 -10.23
CA ALA A 166 7.89 3.58 -9.66
C ALA A 166 7.52 4.99 -9.17
N ALA A 167 6.25 5.38 -9.32
CA ALA A 167 5.78 6.73 -8.97
C ALA A 167 5.91 7.06 -7.48
N ASN A 168 5.60 6.09 -6.59
CA ASN A 168 5.81 6.23 -5.16
C ASN A 168 6.56 5.01 -4.63
N TRP A 169 7.72 5.23 -4.03
CA TRP A 169 8.55 4.17 -3.50
C TRP A 169 9.34 4.62 -2.27
N GLY A 170 9.99 3.67 -1.62
CA GLY A 170 10.85 3.88 -0.47
C GLY A 170 11.69 2.65 -0.15
N LEU A 171 12.43 2.72 0.95
CA LEU A 171 13.28 1.61 1.42
C LEU A 171 12.75 1.11 2.77
N ALA A 172 12.88 -0.19 3.01
CA ALA A 172 12.44 -0.82 4.25
C ALA A 172 13.51 -1.76 4.81
N PRO A 173 14.49 -1.27 5.60
CA PRO A 173 15.29 -2.17 6.43
C PRO A 173 14.32 -2.99 7.30
N HIS A 174 14.37 -4.31 7.21
CA HIS A 174 13.26 -5.17 7.64
C HIS A 174 12.91 -5.04 9.13
N ALA A 175 13.85 -5.32 10.03
CA ALA A 175 13.66 -5.28 11.47
C ALA A 175 15.01 -5.23 12.21
N PRO A 176 15.09 -4.69 13.45
CA PRO A 176 16.34 -4.59 14.20
C PRO A 176 17.14 -5.89 14.39
N PHE A 177 16.48 -7.04 14.37
CA PHE A 177 17.11 -8.37 14.50
C PHE A 177 17.47 -9.04 13.16
N THR A 178 17.25 -8.35 12.04
CA THR A 178 17.51 -8.88 10.67
C THR A 178 18.22 -7.89 9.73
N ALA A 179 18.20 -6.60 10.08
CA ALA A 179 18.88 -5.53 9.37
C ALA A 179 19.97 -4.97 10.28
N SER A 180 21.21 -4.98 9.79
CA SER A 180 22.37 -4.47 10.51
C SER A 180 22.29 -2.96 10.68
N LYS A 181 23.06 -2.43 11.64
CA LYS A 181 23.22 -0.98 11.81
C LYS A 181 23.69 -0.30 10.53
N ASP A 182 24.57 -0.95 9.76
CA ASP A 182 25.06 -0.36 8.51
C ASP A 182 23.94 -0.31 7.46
N LEU A 183 23.14 -1.36 7.32
CA LEU A 183 22.00 -1.34 6.40
C LEU A 183 20.98 -0.24 6.73
N TYR A 184 20.65 -0.02 8.01
CA TYR A 184 19.82 1.12 8.41
C TYR A 184 20.43 2.46 7.99
N ARG A 185 21.72 2.66 8.27
CA ARG A 185 22.44 3.88 7.89
C ARG A 185 22.43 4.10 6.37
N ARG A 186 22.64 3.04 5.59
CA ARG A 186 22.60 3.10 4.12
C ARG A 186 21.22 3.40 3.57
N CYS A 187 20.18 2.78 4.14
CA CYS A 187 18.81 3.10 3.77
C CYS A 187 18.48 4.56 4.08
N GLU A 188 18.93 5.10 5.22
CA GLU A 188 18.78 6.52 5.55
C GLU A 188 19.50 7.44 4.57
N GLU A 189 20.78 7.18 4.28
CA GLU A 189 21.57 7.94 3.32
C GLU A 189 20.92 7.92 1.92
N GLY A 190 20.52 6.74 1.44
CA GLY A 190 19.85 6.54 0.16
C GLY A 190 18.48 7.23 0.11
N ALA A 191 17.66 7.07 1.14
CA ALA A 191 16.34 7.69 1.20
C ALA A 191 16.41 9.22 1.22
N ARG A 192 17.39 9.80 1.94
CA ARG A 192 17.63 11.26 1.90
C ARG A 192 18.10 11.73 0.53
N ARG A 193 19.00 10.98 -0.11
CA ARG A 193 19.54 11.31 -1.45
C ARG A 193 18.44 11.32 -2.52
N GLU A 194 17.57 10.31 -2.50
CA GLU A 194 16.50 10.15 -3.49
C GLU A 194 15.19 10.86 -3.07
N ASN A 195 15.15 11.44 -1.87
CA ASN A 195 13.98 12.08 -1.27
C ASN A 195 12.75 11.14 -1.20
N VAL A 196 12.95 9.95 -0.63
CA VAL A 196 11.93 8.91 -0.48
C VAL A 196 11.70 8.51 0.97
N LEU A 197 10.62 7.77 1.22
CA LEU A 197 10.22 7.35 2.57
C LEU A 197 11.02 6.13 3.07
N LEU A 198 11.02 5.96 4.39
CA LEU A 198 11.50 4.77 5.09
C LEU A 198 10.40 4.14 5.93
N THR A 199 10.44 2.82 6.07
CA THR A 199 9.61 2.06 7.00
C THR A 199 10.38 0.85 7.56
N THR A 200 9.99 0.31 8.70
CA THR A 200 10.61 -0.88 9.32
C THR A 200 9.61 -1.54 10.26
N HIS A 201 9.75 -2.85 10.48
CA HIS A 201 9.06 -3.51 11.59
C HIS A 201 9.77 -3.18 12.90
N LEU A 202 9.02 -2.84 13.94
CA LEU A 202 9.50 -2.52 15.29
C LEU A 202 8.65 -3.21 16.35
#